data_AF-A0A4V2Z7I2-F1
#
_entry.id   AF-A0A4V2Z7I2-F1
#
_cell.length_a   1.000
_cell.length_b   1.000
_cell.length_c   1.000
_cell.angle_alpha   90.00
_cell.angle_beta   90.00
_cell.angle_gamma   90.00
#
_symmetry.space_group_name_H-M   'P 1'
#
loop_
_entity.id
_entity.type
_entity.pdbx_description
1 polymer ?
#
loop_
_entity_poly.entity_id
_entity_poly.type
_entity_poly.pdbx_seq_one_letter_code
_entity_poly.pdbx_strand_id
1 'polypeptide(L)'
;MSDDAGLQALREAARLSPDNLPLRRLLAGQLLAGGYLADAEAEFRGALALAPRDAELTAGLAEAFIRQSAHGAALAALEPLLDTPGHPPVLGVLAARALLGEGDPAQAARRYQEAVSRDPSVADADLAARLAPPPPQPASPYA
;
A
#
# COMPACT_ATOMS: atom_id res chain seq x y z
N MET A 1 -9.75 6.29 -23.29
CA MET A 1 -11.22 6.10 -23.17
C MET A 1 -11.60 4.61 -23.23
N SER A 2 -10.71 3.67 -22.87
CA SER A 2 -11.00 2.22 -22.94
C SER A 2 -11.07 1.55 -21.57
N ASP A 3 -10.57 2.22 -20.52
CA ASP A 3 -10.51 1.69 -19.15
C ASP A 3 -11.91 1.66 -18.48
N ASP A 4 -12.78 2.61 -18.83
CA ASP A 4 -14.11 2.76 -18.23
C ASP A 4 -15.07 1.60 -18.59
N ALA A 5 -15.03 1.12 -19.84
CA ALA A 5 -15.86 0.01 -20.29
C ALA A 5 -15.44 -1.33 -19.65
N GLY A 6 -14.13 -1.56 -19.50
CA GLY A 6 -13.59 -2.73 -18.80
C GLY A 6 -13.94 -2.73 -17.31
N LEU A 7 -13.86 -1.56 -16.67
CA LEU A 7 -14.26 -1.38 -15.27
C LEU A 7 -15.76 -1.59 -15.06
N GLN A 8 -16.61 -1.09 -15.96
CA GLN A 8 -18.06 -1.33 -15.90
C GLN A 8 -18.40 -2.82 -16.00
N ALA A 9 -17.78 -3.54 -16.95
CA ALA A 9 -17.98 -4.98 -17.09
C ALA A 9 -17.51 -5.75 -15.83
N LEU A 10 -16.37 -5.35 -15.24
CA LEU A 10 -15.88 -5.94 -13.99
C LEU A 10 -16.81 -5.64 -12.80
N ARG A 11 -17.39 -4.44 -12.72
CA ARG A 11 -18.37 -4.07 -11.68
C ARG A 11 -19.65 -4.91 -11.80
N GLU A 12 -20.17 -5.10 -13.02
CA GLU A 12 -21.32 -5.98 -13.23
C GLU A 12 -20.99 -7.42 -12.86
N ALA A 13 -19.84 -7.93 -13.28
CA ALA A 13 -19.41 -9.28 -12.94
C ALA A 13 -19.27 -9.47 -11.41
N ALA A 14 -18.69 -8.50 -10.70
CA ALA A 14 -18.55 -8.53 -9.24
C ALA A 14 -19.91 -8.47 -8.53
N ARG A 15 -20.89 -7.74 -9.09
CA ARG A 15 -22.28 -7.73 -8.60
C ARG A 15 -22.99 -9.07 -8.78
N LEU A 16 -22.75 -9.74 -9.91
CA LEU A 16 -23.33 -11.05 -10.21
C LEU A 16 -22.68 -12.18 -9.40
N SER A 17 -21.46 -11.98 -8.91
CA SER A 17 -20.72 -12.96 -8.11
C SER A 17 -20.05 -12.30 -6.90
N PRO A 18 -20.84 -11.89 -5.89
CA PRO A 18 -20.34 -11.12 -4.74
C PRO A 18 -19.35 -11.91 -3.87
N ASP A 19 -19.29 -13.23 -3.99
CA ASP A 19 -18.36 -14.07 -3.22
C ASP A 19 -17.11 -14.46 -4.01
N ASN A 20 -16.97 -13.96 -5.25
CA ASN A 20 -15.82 -14.26 -6.10
C ASN A 20 -14.63 -13.34 -5.73
N LEU A 21 -13.86 -13.78 -4.74
CA LEU A 21 -12.68 -13.07 -4.22
C LEU A 21 -11.66 -12.68 -5.33
N PRO A 22 -11.25 -13.58 -6.25
CA PRO A 22 -10.36 -13.21 -7.35
C PRO A 22 -10.88 -12.07 -8.22
N LEU A 23 -12.19 -12.08 -8.52
CA LEU A 23 -12.82 -11.05 -9.35
C LEU A 23 -12.88 -9.70 -8.62
N ARG A 24 -13.22 -9.69 -7.33
CA ARG A 24 -13.18 -8.48 -6.51
C ARG A 24 -11.77 -7.92 -6.40
N ARG A 25 -10.77 -8.77 -6.21
CA ARG A 25 -9.36 -8.37 -6.16
C ARG A 25 -8.91 -7.72 -7.46
N LEU A 26 -9.30 -8.32 -8.59
CA LEU A 26 -9.03 -7.76 -9.91
C LEU A 26 -9.71 -6.40 -10.10
N LEU A 27 -10.99 -6.28 -9.76
CA LEU A 27 -11.72 -5.02 -9.83
C LEU A 27 -11.07 -3.94 -8.94
N ALA A 28 -10.76 -4.26 -7.69
CA ALA A 28 -10.11 -3.33 -6.76
C ALA A 28 -8.75 -2.85 -7.27
N GLY A 29 -7.93 -3.75 -7.83
CA GLY A 29 -6.65 -3.40 -8.44
C GLY A 29 -6.80 -2.49 -9.67
N GLN A 30 -7.80 -2.73 -10.52
CA GLN A 30 -8.09 -1.87 -11.67
C GLN A 30 -8.59 -0.48 -11.24
N LEU A 31 -9.45 -0.42 -10.22
CA LEU A 31 -9.91 0.85 -9.64
C LEU A 31 -8.76 1.63 -9.03
N LEU A 32 -7.86 0.95 -8.31
CA LEU A 32 -6.65 1.55 -7.76
C LEU A 32 -5.78 2.12 -8.89
N ALA A 33 -5.49 1.34 -9.93
CA ALA A 33 -4.70 1.80 -11.08
C ALA A 33 -5.35 3.01 -11.79
N GLY A 34 -6.67 3.00 -11.95
CA GLY A 34 -7.45 4.11 -12.52
C GLY A 34 -7.55 5.36 -11.62
N GLY A 35 -7.08 5.29 -10.37
CA GLY A 35 -7.17 6.41 -9.42
C GLY A 35 -8.54 6.58 -8.77
N TYR A 36 -9.45 5.61 -8.93
CA TYR A 36 -10.74 5.58 -8.25
C TYR A 36 -10.56 5.05 -6.81
N LEU A 37 -9.85 5.81 -5.98
CA LEU A 37 -9.34 5.34 -4.69
C LEU A 37 -10.45 4.96 -3.71
N ALA A 38 -11.54 5.72 -3.66
CA ALA A 38 -12.69 5.44 -2.78
C ALA A 38 -13.43 4.16 -3.18
N ASP A 39 -13.60 3.94 -4.50
CA ASP A 39 -14.21 2.70 -5.00
C ASP A 39 -13.29 1.49 -4.75
N ALA A 40 -11.97 1.66 -4.96
CA ALA A 40 -10.98 0.63 -4.68
C ALA A 40 -10.99 0.23 -3.19
N GLU A 41 -11.04 1.21 -2.29
CA GLU A 41 -11.16 0.98 -0.84
C GLU A 41 -12.39 0.12 -0.51
N ALA A 42 -13.54 0.46 -1.07
CA ALA A 42 -14.78 -0.29 -0.83
C ALA A 42 -14.66 -1.75 -1.29
N GLU A 43 -14.09 -1.98 -2.48
CA GLU A 43 -13.89 -3.34 -3.00
C GLU A 43 -12.85 -4.13 -2.21
N PHE A 44 -11.73 -3.52 -1.81
CA PHE A 44 -10.73 -4.17 -0.95
C PHE A 44 -11.31 -4.52 0.42
N ARG A 45 -12.10 -3.64 1.04
CA ARG A 45 -12.81 -3.94 2.30
C ARG A 45 -13.80 -5.09 2.15
N GLY A 46 -14.56 -5.12 1.06
CA GLY A 46 -15.47 -6.21 0.74
C GLY A 46 -14.73 -7.55 0.54
N ALA A 47 -13.58 -7.52 -0.14
CA ALA A 47 -12.74 -8.69 -0.32
C ALA A 47 -12.10 -9.15 1.01
N LEU A 48 -11.63 -8.23 1.85
CA LEU A 48 -11.10 -8.54 3.18
C LEU A 48 -12.17 -9.08 4.14
N ALA A 49 -13.45 -8.72 3.97
CA ALA A 49 -14.53 -9.34 4.74
C ALA A 49 -14.65 -10.86 4.46
N LEU A 50 -14.32 -11.29 3.24
CA LEU A 50 -14.27 -12.70 2.85
C LEU A 50 -12.94 -13.36 3.23
N ALA A 51 -11.83 -12.63 3.15
CA ALA A 51 -10.49 -13.11 3.43
C ALA A 51 -9.70 -12.14 4.34
N PRO A 52 -9.99 -12.08 5.66
CA PRO A 52 -9.50 -11.03 6.55
C PRO A 52 -8.00 -11.10 6.86
N ARG A 53 -7.32 -12.18 6.45
CA ARG A 53 -5.88 -12.40 6.64
C ARG A 53 -5.10 -12.42 5.32
N ASP A 54 -5.73 -12.00 4.23
CA ASP A 54 -5.07 -11.93 2.93
C ASP A 54 -4.18 -10.69 2.88
N ALA A 55 -2.87 -10.93 2.86
CA ALA A 55 -1.88 -9.86 2.85
C ALA A 55 -1.87 -9.08 1.53
N GLU A 56 -2.25 -9.68 0.40
CA GLU A 56 -2.29 -8.98 -0.88
C GLU A 56 -3.44 -7.97 -0.90
N LEU A 57 -4.60 -8.35 -0.35
CA LEU A 57 -5.75 -7.45 -0.21
C LEU A 57 -5.47 -6.30 0.76
N THR A 58 -4.82 -6.58 1.90
CA THR A 58 -4.42 -5.52 2.83
C THR A 58 -3.36 -4.60 2.22
N ALA A 59 -2.42 -5.13 1.43
CA ALA A 59 -1.45 -4.32 0.72
C ALA A 59 -2.14 -3.36 -0.26
N GLY A 60 -3.09 -3.86 -1.05
CA GLY A 60 -3.88 -3.03 -1.97
C GLY A 60 -4.72 -1.96 -1.25
N LEU A 61 -5.35 -2.30 -0.11
CA LEU A 61 -6.09 -1.35 0.72
C LEU A 61 -5.19 -0.27 1.30
N ALA A 62 -4.03 -0.64 1.84
CA ALA A 62 -3.05 0.29 2.39
C ALA A 62 -2.51 1.24 1.32
N GLU A 63 -2.22 0.74 0.10
CA GLU A 63 -1.82 1.59 -1.01
C GLU A 63 -2.92 2.56 -1.45
N ALA A 64 -4.18 2.10 -1.46
CA ALA A 64 -5.33 2.99 -1.69
C ALA A 64 -5.35 4.13 -0.67
N PHE A 65 -5.20 3.83 0.63
CA PHE A 65 -5.16 4.84 1.68
C PHE A 65 -3.97 5.79 1.57
N ILE A 66 -2.77 5.28 1.26
CA ILE A 66 -1.57 6.12 1.08
C ILE A 66 -1.79 7.12 -0.06
N ARG A 67 -2.40 6.70 -1.17
CA ARG A 67 -2.71 7.59 -2.30
C ARG A 67 -3.83 8.58 -1.99
N GLN A 68 -4.69 8.27 -1.03
CA GLN A 68 -5.70 9.19 -0.49
C GLN A 68 -5.11 10.17 0.55
N SER A 69 -3.80 10.08 0.85
CA SER A 69 -3.16 10.76 1.98
C SER A 69 -3.75 10.40 3.35
N ALA A 70 -4.47 9.27 3.43
CA ALA A 70 -5.07 8.74 4.65
C ALA A 70 -4.08 7.80 5.36
N HIS A 71 -2.92 8.32 5.71
CA HIS A 71 -1.79 7.51 6.19
C HIS A 71 -2.10 6.78 7.51
N GLY A 72 -2.77 7.42 8.47
CA GLY A 72 -3.24 6.74 9.69
C GLY A 72 -4.16 5.53 9.42
N ALA A 73 -5.05 5.61 8.42
CA ALA A 73 -5.92 4.49 8.05
C ALA A 73 -5.13 3.34 7.39
N ALA A 74 -4.11 3.66 6.59
CA ALA A 74 -3.20 2.66 6.03
C ALA A 74 -2.47 1.89 7.13
N LEU A 75 -1.96 2.59 8.14
CA LEU A 75 -1.26 1.97 9.27
C LEU A 75 -2.18 1.06 10.08
N ALA A 76 -3.39 1.53 10.42
CA ALA A 76 -4.38 0.73 11.14
C ALA A 76 -4.78 -0.54 10.37
N ALA A 77 -4.86 -0.48 9.04
CA ALA A 77 -5.15 -1.65 8.21
C ALA A 77 -4.00 -2.67 8.20
N LEU A 78 -2.74 -2.20 8.23
CA LEU A 78 -1.54 -3.04 8.18
C LEU A 78 -1.19 -3.65 9.54
N GLU A 79 -1.44 -2.93 10.63
CA GLU A 79 -1.13 -3.32 12.02
C GLU A 79 -1.45 -4.79 12.37
N PRO A 80 -2.68 -5.32 12.16
CA PRO A 80 -3.01 -6.69 12.53
C PRO A 80 -2.20 -7.76 11.79
N LEU A 81 -1.76 -7.46 10.55
CA LEU A 81 -0.89 -8.36 9.79
C LEU A 81 0.56 -8.20 10.19
N LEU A 82 1.04 -6.98 10.47
CA LEU A 82 2.40 -6.75 10.94
C LEU A 82 2.67 -7.44 12.28
N ASP A 83 1.67 -7.51 13.15
CA ASP A 83 1.73 -8.27 14.42
C ASP A 83 1.77 -9.79 14.22
N THR A 84 1.40 -10.27 13.02
CA THR A 84 1.46 -11.70 12.71
C THR A 84 2.90 -12.10 12.35
N PRO A 85 3.49 -13.11 13.02
CA PRO A 85 4.82 -13.59 12.68
C PRO A 85 4.82 -14.19 11.27
N GLY A 86 5.81 -13.80 10.45
CA GLY A 86 5.93 -14.25 9.07
C GLY A 86 5.10 -13.45 8.06
N HIS A 87 4.58 -12.27 8.42
CA HIS A 87 3.89 -11.39 7.48
C HIS A 87 4.78 -11.01 6.28
N PRO A 88 4.21 -10.78 5.09
CA PRO A 88 4.99 -10.41 3.91
C PRO A 88 5.76 -9.09 4.11
N PRO A 89 7.06 -9.04 3.78
CA PRO A 89 7.89 -7.84 3.96
C PRO A 89 7.34 -6.59 3.25
N VAL A 90 6.59 -6.77 2.15
CA VAL A 90 5.93 -5.68 1.42
C VAL A 90 5.00 -4.84 2.31
N LEU A 91 4.36 -5.44 3.32
CA LEU A 91 3.51 -4.71 4.27
C LEU A 91 4.32 -3.73 5.12
N GLY A 92 5.56 -4.09 5.47
CA GLY A 92 6.47 -3.21 6.20
C GLY A 92 6.92 -2.01 5.37
N VAL A 93 7.11 -2.20 4.05
CA VAL A 93 7.42 -1.12 3.10
C VAL A 93 6.24 -0.16 2.95
N LEU A 94 5.01 -0.68 2.85
CA LEU A 94 3.80 0.14 2.81
C LEU A 94 3.60 0.92 4.11
N ALA A 95 3.83 0.28 5.27
CA ALA A 95 3.79 0.96 6.55
C ALA A 95 4.83 2.08 6.64
N ALA A 96 6.05 1.84 6.15
CA ALA A 96 7.08 2.87 6.08
C ALA A 96 6.66 4.05 5.20
N ARG A 97 6.06 3.78 4.03
CA ARG A 97 5.54 4.83 3.14
C ARG A 97 4.43 5.64 3.80
N ALA A 98 3.53 5.00 4.55
CA ALA A 98 2.49 5.67 5.31
C ALA A 98 3.08 6.54 6.45
N LEU A 99 4.02 6.01 7.24
CA LEU A 99 4.73 6.76 8.30
C LEU A 99 5.48 7.98 7.76
N LEU A 100 6.09 7.85 6.58
CA LEU A 100 6.74 8.98 5.92
C LEU A 100 5.73 10.08 5.54
N GLY A 101 4.51 9.69 5.14
CA GLY A 101 3.41 10.61 4.86
C GLY A 101 2.85 11.31 6.10
N GLU A 102 2.81 10.62 7.25
CA GLU A 102 2.47 11.23 8.56
C GLU A 102 3.54 12.22 9.06
N GLY A 103 4.75 12.19 8.48
CA GLY A 103 5.86 13.04 8.91
C GLY A 103 6.80 12.39 9.93
N ASP A 104 6.77 11.06 10.03
CA ASP A 104 7.66 10.26 10.91
C ASP A 104 8.75 9.50 10.12
N PRO A 105 9.71 10.20 9.48
CA PRO A 105 10.75 9.56 8.67
C PRO A 105 11.65 8.63 9.49
N ALA A 106 11.83 8.89 10.78
CA ALA A 106 12.63 8.05 11.67
C ALA A 106 12.03 6.65 11.84
N GLN A 107 10.71 6.56 12.07
CA GLN A 107 10.01 5.29 12.17
C GLN A 107 9.90 4.61 10.80
N ALA A 108 9.62 5.39 9.77
CA ALA A 108 9.57 4.91 8.39
C ALA A 108 10.90 4.25 7.96
N ALA A 109 12.04 4.89 8.25
CA ALA A 109 13.36 4.33 7.95
C ALA A 109 13.60 3.00 8.65
N ARG A 110 13.25 2.88 9.93
CA ARG A 110 13.38 1.63 10.68
C ARG A 110 12.53 0.50 10.07
N ARG A 111 11.26 0.77 9.79
CA ARG A 111 10.34 -0.24 9.23
C ARG A 111 10.71 -0.64 7.81
N TYR A 112 11.15 0.31 7.00
CA TYR A 112 11.66 0.04 5.67
C TYR A 112 12.92 -0.85 5.71
N GLN A 113 13.89 -0.50 6.56
CA GLN A 113 15.12 -1.29 6.72
C GLN A 113 14.84 -2.71 7.20
N GLU A 114 13.92 -2.90 8.15
CA GLU A 114 13.52 -4.22 8.63
C GLU A 114 12.91 -5.07 7.50
N ALA A 115 11.98 -4.50 6.74
CA ALA A 115 11.34 -5.17 5.61
C ALA A 115 12.35 -5.57 4.53
N VAL A 116 13.21 -4.64 4.10
CA VAL A 116 14.23 -4.88 3.07
C VAL A 116 15.32 -5.84 3.54
N SER A 117 15.64 -5.86 4.83
CA SER A 117 16.59 -6.83 5.39
C SER A 117 16.04 -8.25 5.38
N ARG A 118 14.72 -8.42 5.51
CA ARG A 118 14.05 -9.72 5.40
C ARG A 118 13.92 -10.17 3.95
N ASP A 119 13.58 -9.24 3.05
CA ASP A 119 13.49 -9.50 1.62
C ASP A 119 13.95 -8.27 0.83
N PRO A 120 15.15 -8.32 0.22
CA PRO A 120 15.65 -7.21 -0.59
C PRO A 120 14.81 -6.91 -1.83
N SER A 121 13.97 -7.85 -2.30
CA SER A 121 13.13 -7.66 -3.49
C SER A 121 12.00 -6.66 -3.28
N VAL A 122 11.60 -6.42 -2.02
CA VAL A 122 10.58 -5.41 -1.70
C VAL A 122 11.16 -4.00 -1.59
N ALA A 123 12.47 -3.83 -1.81
CA ALA A 123 13.12 -2.53 -1.78
C ALA A 123 12.50 -1.57 -2.80
N ASP A 124 12.18 -0.39 -2.32
CA ASP A 124 11.65 0.71 -3.11
C ASP A 124 12.69 1.83 -3.10
N ALA A 125 13.33 2.04 -4.26
CA ALA A 125 14.38 3.02 -4.42
C ALA A 125 13.91 4.46 -4.17
N ASP A 126 12.67 4.80 -4.52
CA ASP A 126 12.12 6.14 -4.26
C ASP A 126 11.95 6.35 -2.76
N LEU A 127 11.34 5.37 -2.09
CA LEU A 127 11.15 5.43 -0.64
C LEU A 127 12.50 5.45 0.10
N ALA A 128 13.47 4.64 -0.31
CA ALA A 128 14.81 4.65 0.24
C ALA A 128 15.49 6.02 0.12
N ALA A 129 15.38 6.66 -1.05
CA ALA A 129 15.96 7.98 -1.28
C ALA A 129 15.32 9.06 -0.39
N ARG A 130 14.01 8.97 -0.14
CA ARG A 130 13.28 9.90 0.74
C ARG A 130 13.56 9.69 2.23
N LEU A 131 13.94 8.46 2.60
CA LEU A 131 14.31 8.09 3.98
C LEU A 131 15.80 8.27 4.27
N ALA A 132 16.62 8.37 3.23
CA ALA A 132 18.04 8.65 3.39
C ALA A 132 18.22 10.03 4.02
N PRO A 133 19.15 10.18 4.98
CA PRO A 133 19.53 11.49 5.46
C PRO A 133 20.02 12.34 4.28
N PRO A 134 19.76 13.66 4.27
CA PRO A 134 20.26 14.53 3.20
C PRO A 134 21.77 14.33 3.09
N PRO A 135 22.32 14.25 1.85
CA PRO A 135 23.76 14.15 1.68
C PRO A 135 24.43 15.33 2.42
N PRO A 136 25.59 15.12 3.06
CA PRO A 136 26.30 16.21 3.70
C PRO A 136 26.52 17.30 2.65
N GLN A 137 25.95 18.48 2.87
CA GLN A 137 26.16 19.61 1.98
C GLN A 137 27.67 19.90 1.96
N PRO A 138 28.28 20.13 0.78
CA PRO A 138 29.67 20.55 0.74
C PRO A 138 29.79 21.83 1.57
N ALA A 139 30.53 21.77 2.67
CA ALA A 139 30.79 22.95 3.50
C ALA A 139 31.40 24.02 2.59
N SER A 140 30.68 25.12 2.36
CA SER A 140 31.17 26.23 1.55
C SER A 140 32.53 26.69 2.09
N PRO A 141 33.62 26.59 1.30
CA PRO A 141 34.91 27.09 1.69
C PRO A 141 34.92 28.59 1.35
N TYR A 142 34.28 29.40 2.18
CA TYR A 142 34.52 30.84 2.15
C TYR A 142 34.81 31.32 3.57
N ALA A 143 36.11 31.33 3.86
CA ALA A 143 36.78 32.05 4.91
C ALA A 143 36.90 33.54 4.54
#